data_AF-A0A2Z6N6F9-F1
#
_entry.id   AF-A0A2Z6N6F9-F1
#
_cell.length_a   1.000
_cell.length_b   1.000
_cell.length_c   1.000
_cell.angle_alpha   90.00
_cell.angle_beta   90.00
_cell.angle_gamma   90.00
#
_symmetry.space_group_name_H-M   'P 1'
#
loop_
_entity.id
_entity.type
_entity.pdbx_description
1 polymer ?
#
loop_
_entity_poly.entity_id
_entity_poly.type
_entity_poly.pdbx_seq_one_letter_code
_entity_poly.pdbx_strand_id
1 'polypeptide(L)'
;MRQRYHLNDRQKLVIEIEQFQNQHMERSSNYDSLKKSIKDQIKLLCDEDYLGNRRKCMECGIRIRNGVKELEAINVELNSLRAKLSENFKKKYGAYQRILNLKQLYLEETINYYQHCSYINKVYQLAEEKDVAALGEMASSEVEKFMLEWNNNKAFREDYAKNVLQSLERRKLSGDGRIRPDKYKGDSPLHPNILHT
;
A
#
# COMPACT_ATOMS: atom_id res chain seq x y z
N MET A 1 -81.43 80.80 -36.77
CA MET A 1 -80.73 79.49 -36.74
C MET A 1 -79.34 79.53 -36.09
N ARG A 2 -78.50 80.57 -36.26
CA ARG A 2 -77.11 80.61 -35.74
C ARG A 2 -76.90 80.50 -34.22
N GLN A 3 -77.82 81.00 -33.38
CA GLN A 3 -77.66 80.95 -31.91
C GLN A 3 -77.79 79.53 -31.32
N ARG A 4 -78.56 78.63 -31.95
CA ARG A 4 -78.70 77.24 -31.47
C ARG A 4 -77.41 76.44 -31.65
N TYR A 5 -76.67 76.67 -32.74
CA TYR A 5 -75.39 76.00 -32.99
C TYR A 5 -74.34 76.41 -31.96
N HIS A 6 -74.26 77.70 -31.62
CA HIS A 6 -73.30 78.23 -30.65
C HIS A 6 -73.56 77.78 -29.20
N LEU A 7 -74.82 77.50 -28.86
CA LEU A 7 -75.21 76.91 -27.58
C LEU A 7 -74.80 75.43 -27.50
N ASN A 8 -74.92 74.71 -28.62
CA ASN A 8 -74.55 73.30 -28.75
C ASN A 8 -73.03 73.09 -28.64
N ASP A 9 -72.23 73.99 -29.22
CA ASP A 9 -70.76 73.94 -29.13
C ASP A 9 -70.25 74.21 -27.70
N ARG A 10 -70.90 75.12 -26.97
CA ARG A 10 -70.61 75.36 -25.54
C ARG A 10 -70.96 74.17 -24.67
N GLN A 11 -72.11 73.54 -24.91
CA GLN A 11 -72.51 72.32 -24.19
C GLN A 11 -71.53 71.17 -24.45
N LYS A 12 -71.05 71.01 -25.70
CA LYS A 12 -70.03 70.02 -26.05
C LYS A 12 -68.71 70.24 -25.30
N LEU A 13 -68.27 71.50 -25.19
CA LEU A 13 -67.03 71.85 -24.48
C LEU A 13 -67.12 71.61 -22.97
N VAL A 14 -68.29 71.85 -22.36
CA VAL A 14 -68.54 71.53 -20.94
C VAL A 14 -68.44 70.02 -20.70
N ILE A 15 -69.07 69.21 -21.56
CA ILE A 15 -69.00 67.74 -21.47
C ILE A 15 -67.55 67.25 -21.58
N GLU A 16 -66.76 67.83 -22.49
CA GLU A 16 -65.35 67.46 -22.68
C GLU A 16 -64.47 67.82 -21.47
N ILE A 17 -64.71 68.99 -20.85
CA ILE A 17 -64.04 69.38 -19.59
C ILE A 17 -64.38 68.40 -18.47
N GLU A 18 -65.65 68.04 -18.30
CA GLU A 18 -66.08 67.05 -17.30
C GLU A 18 -65.42 65.68 -17.55
N GLN A 19 -65.32 65.25 -18.81
CA GLN A 19 -64.62 64.02 -19.19
C GLN A 19 -63.13 64.06 -18.83
N PHE A 20 -62.44 65.16 -19.14
CA PHE A 20 -61.02 65.31 -18.78
C PHE A 20 -60.80 65.35 -17.27
N GLN A 21 -61.68 66.01 -16.52
CA GLN A 21 -61.65 66.01 -15.06
C GLN A 21 -61.84 64.60 -14.49
N ASN A 22 -62.82 63.86 -14.99
CA ASN A 22 -63.07 62.48 -14.59
C ASN A 22 -61.87 61.57 -14.90
N GLN A 23 -61.31 61.64 -16.11
CA GLN A 23 -60.10 60.89 -16.48
C GLN A 23 -58.90 61.23 -15.60
N HIS A 24 -58.72 62.51 -15.26
CA HIS A 24 -57.65 62.94 -14.37
C HIS A 24 -57.83 62.37 -12.95
N MET A 25 -59.06 62.41 -12.42
CA MET A 25 -59.38 61.80 -11.11
C MET A 25 -59.15 60.29 -11.10
N GLU A 26 -59.55 59.57 -12.15
CA GLU A 26 -59.32 58.13 -12.30
C GLU A 26 -57.82 57.80 -12.36
N ARG A 27 -57.04 58.56 -13.13
CA ARG A 27 -55.57 58.38 -13.20
C ARG A 27 -54.91 58.61 -11.85
N SER A 28 -55.33 59.65 -11.12
CA SER A 28 -54.81 59.94 -9.78
C SER A 28 -55.13 58.81 -8.81
N SER A 29 -56.37 58.32 -8.81
CA SER A 29 -56.80 57.20 -7.96
C SER A 29 -56.04 55.91 -8.27
N ASN A 30 -55.85 55.60 -9.55
CA ASN A 30 -55.06 54.45 -9.98
C ASN A 30 -53.60 54.55 -9.56
N TYR A 31 -53.00 55.74 -9.65
CA TYR A 31 -51.63 55.98 -9.19
C TYR A 31 -51.49 55.77 -7.68
N ASP A 32 -52.42 56.30 -6.87
CA ASP A 32 -52.41 56.12 -5.42
C ASP A 32 -52.59 54.66 -5.01
N SER A 33 -53.45 53.92 -5.72
CA SER A 33 -53.64 52.48 -5.54
C SER A 33 -52.36 51.68 -5.85
N LEU A 34 -51.72 51.96 -6.99
CA LEU A 34 -50.46 51.32 -7.38
C LEU A 34 -49.33 51.64 -6.38
N LYS A 35 -49.21 52.90 -5.98
CA LYS A 35 -48.22 53.36 -5.00
C LYS A 35 -48.39 52.65 -3.66
N LYS A 36 -49.63 52.48 -3.20
CA LYS A 36 -49.95 51.73 -1.97
C LYS A 36 -49.57 50.26 -2.12
N SER A 37 -49.93 49.62 -3.24
CA SER A 37 -49.57 48.23 -3.53
C SER A 37 -48.05 48.00 -3.50
N ILE A 38 -47.28 48.87 -4.15
CA ILE A 38 -45.81 48.80 -4.14
C ILE A 38 -45.25 48.97 -2.73
N LYS A 39 -45.79 49.92 -1.95
CA LYS A 39 -45.37 50.15 -0.57
C LYS A 39 -45.62 48.93 0.32
N ASP A 40 -46.77 48.28 0.15
CA ASP A 40 -47.13 47.07 0.90
C ASP A 40 -46.24 45.89 0.50
N GLN A 41 -45.89 45.74 -0.79
CA GLN A 41 -44.92 44.73 -1.25
C GLN A 41 -43.52 44.96 -0.69
N ILE A 42 -43.02 46.21 -0.68
CA ILE A 42 -41.73 46.54 -0.07
C ILE A 42 -41.74 46.21 1.42
N LYS A 43 -42.82 46.52 2.13
CA LYS A 43 -42.95 46.22 3.56
C LYS A 43 -42.88 44.72 3.83
N LEU A 44 -43.51 43.89 3.01
CA LEU A 44 -43.42 42.43 3.10
C LEU A 44 -42.00 41.90 2.83
N LEU A 45 -41.30 42.47 1.84
CA LEU A 45 -39.93 42.05 1.51
C LEU A 45 -38.89 42.53 2.53
N CYS A 46 -39.16 43.65 3.20
CA CYS A 46 -38.34 44.19 4.27
C CYS A 46 -38.79 43.74 5.66
N ASP A 47 -39.74 42.80 5.74
CA ASP A 47 -40.16 42.24 7.01
C ASP A 47 -38.98 41.53 7.69
N GLU A 48 -38.83 41.72 9.00
CA GLU A 48 -37.69 41.19 9.76
C GLU A 48 -37.65 39.66 9.67
N ASP A 49 -38.81 39.01 9.63
CA ASP A 49 -38.94 37.56 9.47
C ASP A 49 -38.39 37.08 8.12
N TYR A 50 -38.68 37.79 7.03
CA TYR A 50 -38.19 37.43 5.69
C TYR A 50 -36.66 37.59 5.61
N LEU A 51 -36.13 38.74 6.05
CA LEU A 51 -34.70 38.99 6.07
C LEU A 51 -33.95 38.04 7.01
N GLY A 52 -34.54 37.74 8.17
CA GLY A 52 -34.04 36.77 9.13
C GLY A 52 -33.97 35.36 8.54
N ASN A 53 -35.03 34.91 7.85
CA ASN A 53 -35.06 33.62 7.18
C ASN A 53 -34.05 33.53 6.03
N ARG A 54 -33.86 34.61 5.26
CA ARG A 54 -32.81 34.68 4.22
C ARG A 54 -31.41 34.52 4.82
N ARG A 55 -31.13 35.17 5.95
CA ARG A 55 -29.85 35.04 6.66
C ARG A 55 -29.64 33.61 7.18
N LYS A 56 -30.63 33.05 7.86
CA LYS A 56 -30.61 31.65 8.35
C LYS A 56 -30.39 30.65 7.21
N CYS A 57 -31.01 30.87 6.06
CA CYS A 57 -30.83 30.04 4.87
C CYS A 57 -29.38 30.11 4.35
N MET A 58 -28.79 31.31 4.31
CA MET A 58 -27.39 31.50 3.91
C MET A 58 -26.42 30.81 4.90
N GLU A 59 -26.65 30.95 6.20
CA GLU A 59 -25.88 30.27 7.25
C GLU A 59 -26.02 28.75 7.17
N CYS A 60 -27.22 28.24 6.87
CA CYS A 60 -27.46 26.83 6.60
C CYS A 60 -26.63 26.35 5.39
N GLY A 61 -26.64 27.10 4.29
CA GLY A 61 -25.83 26.78 3.11
C GLY A 61 -24.32 26.78 3.37
N ILE A 62 -23.81 27.67 4.24
CA ILE A 62 -22.41 27.64 4.67
C ILE A 62 -22.12 26.37 5.47
N ARG A 63 -22.96 26.04 6.46
CA ARG A 63 -22.80 24.83 7.28
C ARG A 63 -22.80 23.56 6.44
N ILE A 64 -23.72 23.44 5.48
CA ILE A 64 -23.78 22.30 4.56
C ILE A 64 -22.48 22.19 3.76
N ARG A 65 -22.01 23.28 3.17
CA ARG A 65 -20.75 23.28 2.39
C ARG A 65 -19.54 22.88 3.22
N ASN A 66 -19.45 23.35 4.47
CA ASN A 66 -18.38 22.95 5.36
C ASN A 66 -18.48 21.46 5.73
N GLY A 67 -19.67 20.97 6.05
CA GLY A 67 -19.90 19.56 6.35
C GLY A 67 -19.56 18.64 5.17
N VAL A 68 -19.84 19.05 3.93
CA VAL A 68 -19.44 18.30 2.73
C VAL A 68 -17.91 18.21 2.62
N LYS A 69 -17.20 19.32 2.83
CA LYS A 69 -15.72 19.32 2.80
C LYS A 69 -15.11 18.46 3.89
N GLU A 70 -15.67 18.49 5.10
CA GLU A 70 -15.23 17.63 6.21
C GLU A 70 -15.46 16.15 5.89
N LEU A 71 -16.61 15.81 5.31
CA LEU A 71 -16.92 14.44 4.88
C LEU A 71 -15.93 13.97 3.81
N GLU A 72 -15.64 14.80 2.80
CA GLU A 72 -14.65 14.51 1.78
C GLU A 72 -13.26 14.26 2.38
N ALA A 73 -12.82 15.10 3.33
CA ALA A 73 -11.54 14.95 4.01
C ALA A 73 -11.47 13.63 4.80
N ILE A 74 -12.51 13.30 5.57
CA ILE A 74 -12.61 12.03 6.31
C ILE A 74 -12.58 10.83 5.35
N ASN A 75 -13.29 10.92 4.22
CA ASN A 75 -13.33 9.85 3.23
C ASN A 75 -11.95 9.61 2.59
N VAL A 76 -11.20 10.68 2.30
CA VAL A 76 -9.82 10.57 1.80
C VAL A 76 -8.91 9.89 2.83
N GLU A 77 -9.00 10.29 4.11
CA GLU A 77 -8.21 9.69 5.18
C GLU A 77 -8.56 8.21 5.38
N LEU A 78 -9.86 7.88 5.40
CA LEU A 78 -10.35 6.52 5.52
C LEU A 78 -9.83 5.61 4.39
N ASN A 79 -9.83 6.10 3.15
CA ASN A 79 -9.29 5.37 2.02
C ASN A 79 -7.77 5.18 2.12
N SER A 80 -7.04 6.20 2.58
CA SER A 80 -5.60 6.11 2.87
C SER A 80 -5.30 5.06 3.94
N LEU A 81 -6.08 5.04 5.02
CA LEU A 81 -5.95 4.05 6.10
C LEU A 81 -6.27 2.63 5.61
N ARG A 82 -7.31 2.45 4.80
CA ARG A 82 -7.63 1.15 4.17
C ARG A 82 -6.50 0.65 3.28
N ALA A 83 -5.89 1.53 2.49
CA ALA A 83 -4.74 1.19 1.65
C ALA A 83 -3.52 0.77 2.49
N LYS A 84 -3.17 1.55 3.52
CA LYS A 84 -2.09 1.22 4.46
C LYS A 84 -2.33 -0.12 5.17
N LEU A 85 -3.57 -0.39 5.59
CA LEU A 85 -3.93 -1.64 6.23
C LEU A 85 -3.74 -2.83 5.28
N SER A 86 -4.20 -2.72 4.04
CA SER A 86 -4.00 -3.75 3.01
C SER A 86 -2.52 -4.02 2.74
N GLU A 87 -1.72 -2.96 2.62
CA GLU A 87 -0.27 -3.09 2.44
C GLU A 87 0.41 -3.76 3.64
N ASN A 88 0.00 -3.41 4.86
CA ASN A 88 0.51 -4.03 6.08
C ASN A 88 0.17 -5.53 6.11
N PHE A 89 -1.06 -5.92 5.76
CA PHE A 89 -1.42 -7.34 5.66
C PHE A 89 -0.55 -8.09 4.64
N LYS A 90 -0.25 -7.50 3.48
CA LYS A 90 0.65 -8.10 2.48
C LYS A 90 2.07 -8.26 3.03
N LYS A 91 2.61 -7.23 3.70
CA LYS A 91 3.94 -7.28 4.34
C LYS A 91 3.99 -8.35 5.42
N LYS A 92 2.98 -8.39 6.29
CA LYS A 92 2.83 -9.39 7.35
C LYS A 92 2.83 -10.80 6.76
N TYR A 93 1.97 -11.06 5.77
CA TYR A 93 1.91 -12.35 5.10
C TYR A 93 3.25 -12.74 4.46
N GLY A 94 3.89 -11.83 3.73
CA GLY A 94 5.21 -12.07 3.12
C GLY A 94 6.29 -12.38 4.17
N ALA A 95 6.29 -11.70 5.31
CA ALA A 95 7.19 -12.00 6.43
C ALA A 95 6.93 -13.39 7.01
N TYR A 96 5.68 -13.78 7.23
CA TYR A 96 5.34 -15.13 7.71
C TYR A 96 5.82 -16.22 6.74
N GLN A 97 5.57 -16.06 5.44
CA GLN A 97 6.04 -17.02 4.44
C GLN A 97 7.58 -17.14 4.45
N ARG A 98 8.29 -16.01 4.55
CA ARG A 98 9.75 -16.03 4.65
C ARG A 98 10.25 -16.73 5.91
N ILE A 99 9.61 -16.51 7.06
CA ILE A 99 9.95 -17.20 8.31
C ILE A 99 9.71 -18.71 8.18
N LEU A 100 8.61 -19.13 7.56
CA LEU A 100 8.32 -20.54 7.35
C LEU A 100 9.38 -21.21 6.46
N ASN A 101 9.76 -20.56 5.36
CA ASN A 101 10.81 -21.07 4.48
C ASN A 101 12.16 -21.17 5.20
N LEU A 102 12.53 -20.17 6.00
CA LEU A 102 13.76 -20.22 6.79
C LEU A 102 13.75 -21.34 7.83
N LYS A 103 12.60 -21.60 8.48
CA LYS A 103 12.46 -22.72 9.40
C LYS A 103 12.61 -24.06 8.69
N GLN A 104 12.03 -24.19 7.50
CA GLN A 104 12.18 -25.40 6.69
C GLN A 104 13.63 -25.63 6.30
N LEU A 105 14.30 -24.62 5.74
CA LEU A 105 15.73 -24.71 5.38
C LEU A 105 16.60 -25.03 6.60
N TYR A 106 16.33 -24.38 7.74
CA TYR A 106 17.03 -24.68 8.99
C TYR A 106 16.85 -26.14 9.39
N LEU A 107 15.62 -26.66 9.36
CA LEU A 107 15.35 -28.07 9.69
C LEU A 107 16.08 -29.02 8.73
N GLU A 108 16.01 -28.75 7.42
CA GLU A 108 16.69 -29.55 6.39
C GLU A 108 18.22 -29.56 6.58
N GLU A 109 18.85 -28.41 6.82
CA GLU A 109 20.29 -28.32 7.08
C GLU A 109 20.69 -28.95 8.42
N THR A 110 19.87 -28.75 9.45
CA THR A 110 20.17 -29.18 10.82
C THR A 110 19.99 -30.69 11.01
N ILE A 111 19.10 -31.34 10.24
CA ILE A 111 18.94 -32.80 10.25
C ILE A 111 20.27 -33.49 9.91
N ASN A 112 20.94 -33.06 8.85
CA ASN A 112 22.21 -33.66 8.43
C ASN A 112 23.30 -33.49 9.49
N TYR A 113 23.35 -32.32 10.14
CA TYR A 113 24.27 -32.06 11.25
C TYR A 113 24.03 -33.01 12.44
N TYR A 114 22.78 -33.14 12.90
CA TYR A 114 22.46 -34.03 14.03
C TYR A 114 22.67 -35.50 13.69
N GLN A 115 22.37 -35.92 12.46
CA GLN A 115 22.68 -37.28 11.98
C GLN A 115 24.19 -37.54 12.04
N HIS A 116 25.01 -36.61 11.56
CA HIS A 116 26.46 -36.70 11.65
C HIS A 116 26.96 -36.75 13.11
N CYS A 117 26.47 -35.87 13.99
CA CYS A 117 26.83 -35.91 15.42
C CYS A 117 26.46 -37.24 16.08
N SER A 118 25.26 -37.76 15.79
CA SER A 118 24.83 -39.06 16.31
C SER A 118 25.70 -40.20 15.80
N TYR A 119 26.11 -40.15 14.52
CA TYR A 119 27.01 -41.14 13.92
C TYR A 119 28.38 -41.12 14.61
N ILE A 120 28.99 -39.94 14.75
CA ILE A 120 30.29 -39.77 15.40
C ILE A 120 30.25 -40.19 16.88
N ASN A 121 29.19 -39.85 17.61
CA ASN A 121 29.03 -40.28 19.00
C ASN A 121 28.97 -41.81 19.11
N LYS A 122 28.29 -42.48 18.18
CA LYS A 122 28.24 -43.94 18.13
C LYS A 122 29.62 -44.55 17.85
N VAL A 123 30.39 -43.94 16.94
CA VAL A 123 31.78 -44.34 16.68
C VAL A 123 32.64 -44.21 17.94
N TYR A 124 32.51 -43.10 18.69
CA TYR A 124 33.24 -42.92 19.94
C TYR A 124 32.84 -43.93 21.02
N GLN A 125 31.55 -44.22 21.16
CA GLN A 125 31.06 -45.25 22.09
C GLN A 125 31.67 -46.62 21.79
N LEU A 126 31.62 -47.07 20.53
CA LEU A 126 32.20 -48.35 20.15
C LEU A 126 33.73 -48.38 20.31
N ALA A 127 34.41 -47.26 20.09
CA ALA A 127 35.84 -47.14 20.32
C ALA A 127 36.19 -47.27 21.82
N GLU A 128 35.38 -46.69 22.71
CA GLU A 128 35.52 -46.82 24.16
C GLU A 128 35.26 -48.25 24.62
N GLU A 129 34.24 -48.90 24.05
CA GLU A 129 33.91 -50.32 24.26
C GLU A 129 34.91 -51.29 23.61
N LYS A 130 35.81 -50.77 22.75
CA LYS A 130 36.78 -51.51 21.93
C LYS A 130 36.13 -52.56 21.01
N ASP A 131 34.90 -52.30 20.57
CA ASP A 131 34.21 -53.16 19.60
C ASP A 131 34.70 -52.87 18.17
N VAL A 132 35.85 -53.47 17.85
CA VAL A 132 36.50 -53.32 16.54
C VAL A 132 35.64 -53.91 15.41
N ALA A 133 34.87 -54.97 15.70
CA ALA A 133 34.03 -55.62 14.70
C ALA A 133 32.88 -54.68 14.28
N ALA A 134 32.15 -54.13 15.24
CA ALA A 134 31.07 -53.18 14.96
C ALA A 134 31.58 -51.89 14.30
N LEU A 135 32.77 -51.40 14.67
CA LEU A 135 33.41 -50.27 13.98
C LEU A 135 33.71 -50.60 12.50
N GLY A 136 34.22 -51.80 12.24
CA GLY A 136 34.51 -52.29 10.88
C GLY A 136 33.25 -52.39 10.02
N GLU A 137 32.17 -52.94 10.55
CA GLU A 137 30.86 -52.97 9.87
C GLU A 137 30.33 -51.57 9.59
N MET A 138 30.41 -50.66 10.56
CA MET A 138 29.92 -49.28 10.40
C MET A 138 30.70 -48.52 9.33
N ALA A 139 32.02 -48.65 9.31
CA ALA A 139 32.88 -48.07 8.28
C ALA A 139 32.57 -48.66 6.89
N SER A 140 32.41 -49.98 6.80
CA SER A 140 32.11 -50.66 5.53
C SER A 140 30.75 -50.24 4.97
N SER A 141 29.73 -50.19 5.82
CA SER A 141 28.38 -49.76 5.44
C SER A 141 28.37 -48.31 4.94
N GLU A 142 29.14 -47.42 5.57
CA GLU A 142 29.19 -46.01 5.14
C GLU A 142 29.88 -45.84 3.78
N VAL A 143 30.95 -46.61 3.53
CA VAL A 143 31.61 -46.65 2.23
C VAL A 143 30.66 -47.20 1.16
N GLU A 144 29.92 -48.27 1.45
CA GLU A 144 28.95 -48.83 0.51
C GLU A 144 27.85 -47.82 0.14
N LYS A 145 27.27 -47.13 1.11
CA LYS A 145 26.29 -46.06 0.86
C LYS A 145 26.88 -44.95 0.00
N PHE A 146 28.09 -44.49 0.34
CA PHE A 146 28.77 -43.47 -0.45
C PHE A 146 28.99 -43.94 -1.89
N MET A 147 29.47 -45.17 -2.08
CA MET A 147 29.73 -45.72 -3.41
C MET A 147 28.44 -45.92 -4.22
N LEU A 148 27.34 -46.26 -3.55
CA LEU A 148 26.02 -46.37 -4.18
C LEU A 148 25.56 -45.00 -4.72
N GLU A 149 25.64 -43.95 -3.90
CA GLU A 149 25.32 -42.57 -4.33
C GLU A 149 26.29 -42.11 -5.42
N TRP A 150 27.60 -42.32 -5.22
CA TRP A 150 28.63 -41.92 -6.16
C TRP A 150 28.40 -42.52 -7.54
N ASN A 151 28.02 -43.79 -7.63
CA ASN A 151 27.82 -44.46 -8.91
C ASN A 151 26.50 -44.07 -9.58
N ASN A 152 25.42 -43.95 -8.81
CA ASN A 152 24.06 -43.81 -9.36
C ASN A 152 23.56 -42.37 -9.45
N ASN A 153 24.15 -41.42 -8.74
CA ASN A 153 23.62 -40.06 -8.59
C ASN A 153 24.59 -39.00 -9.13
N LYS A 154 24.28 -38.44 -10.31
CA LYS A 154 25.08 -37.38 -10.93
C LYS A 154 25.06 -36.09 -10.09
N ALA A 155 23.92 -35.72 -9.53
CA ALA A 155 23.77 -34.51 -8.72
C ALA A 155 24.63 -34.59 -7.45
N PHE A 156 24.68 -35.77 -6.83
CA PHE A 156 25.58 -36.03 -5.69
C PHE A 156 27.05 -35.80 -6.06
N ARG A 157 27.52 -36.32 -7.20
CA ARG A 157 28.91 -36.12 -7.65
C ARG A 157 29.23 -34.65 -7.93
N GLU A 158 28.31 -33.93 -8.57
CA GLU A 158 28.48 -32.50 -8.87
C GLU A 158 28.53 -31.65 -7.60
N ASP A 159 27.62 -31.91 -6.65
CA ASP A 159 27.59 -31.23 -5.36
C ASP A 159 28.83 -31.55 -4.51
N TYR A 160 29.23 -32.82 -4.46
CA TYR A 160 30.45 -33.25 -3.77
C TYR A 160 31.69 -32.55 -4.34
N ALA A 161 31.84 -32.51 -5.67
CA ALA A 161 32.97 -31.83 -6.32
C ALA A 161 33.01 -30.33 -5.97
N LYS A 162 31.84 -29.68 -5.92
CA LYS A 162 31.71 -28.27 -5.53
C LYS A 162 32.09 -28.03 -4.06
N ASN A 163 31.60 -28.88 -3.15
CA ASN A 163 31.85 -28.74 -1.71
C ASN A 163 33.30 -29.02 -1.34
N VAL A 164 33.94 -29.98 -2.03
CA VAL A 164 35.35 -30.33 -1.80
C VAL A 164 36.31 -29.28 -2.39
N LEU A 165 35.89 -28.52 -3.41
CA LEU A 165 36.71 -27.51 -4.08
C LEU A 165 37.37 -26.52 -3.10
N GLN A 166 36.60 -25.98 -2.15
CA GLN A 166 37.14 -25.00 -1.20
C GLN A 166 38.22 -25.62 -0.31
N SER A 167 38.04 -26.89 0.09
CA SER A 167 39.04 -27.65 0.86
C SER A 167 40.29 -27.95 0.03
N LEU A 168 40.13 -28.31 -1.24
CA LEU A 168 41.24 -28.56 -2.16
C LEU A 168 42.03 -27.27 -2.42
N GLU A 169 41.36 -26.14 -2.64
CA GLU A 169 42.00 -24.85 -2.84
C GLU A 169 42.83 -24.43 -1.62
N ARG A 170 42.30 -24.58 -0.40
CA ARG A 170 43.06 -24.33 0.84
C ARG A 170 44.30 -25.20 0.94
N ARG A 171 44.22 -26.46 0.51
CA ARG A 171 45.35 -27.41 0.48
C ARG A 171 46.25 -27.25 -0.76
N LYS A 172 45.98 -26.27 -1.63
CA LYS A 172 46.67 -26.05 -2.91
C LYS A 172 46.66 -27.30 -3.82
N LEU A 173 45.56 -28.03 -3.80
CA LEU A 173 45.31 -29.20 -4.65
C LEU A 173 44.44 -28.81 -5.86
N SER A 174 44.62 -29.54 -6.95
CA SER A 174 43.82 -29.52 -8.18
C SER A 174 42.46 -30.17 -7.93
N GLY A 175 41.51 -30.00 -8.86
CA GLY A 175 40.17 -30.58 -8.75
C GLY A 175 40.15 -32.10 -8.67
N ASP A 176 41.19 -32.76 -9.16
CA ASP A 176 41.42 -34.21 -9.07
C ASP A 176 42.23 -34.62 -7.82
N GLY A 177 42.49 -33.69 -6.89
CA GLY A 177 43.21 -33.94 -5.64
C GLY A 177 44.73 -33.97 -5.76
N ARG A 178 45.32 -33.80 -6.96
CA ARG A 178 46.78 -33.76 -7.14
C ARG A 178 47.35 -32.39 -6.79
N ILE A 179 48.62 -32.31 -6.41
CA ILE A 179 49.23 -31.01 -6.12
C ILE A 179 49.28 -30.16 -7.39
N ARG A 180 48.88 -28.90 -7.27
CA ARG A 180 48.92 -27.91 -8.35
C ARG A 180 50.37 -27.55 -8.70
N PRO A 181 50.90 -27.91 -9.88
CA PRO A 181 52.27 -27.57 -10.26
C PRO A 181 52.46 -26.06 -10.46
N ASP A 182 51.41 -25.33 -10.82
CA ASP A 182 51.37 -23.87 -10.98
C ASP A 182 51.45 -23.09 -9.65
N LYS A 183 51.28 -23.77 -8.51
CA LYS A 183 51.37 -23.17 -7.16
C LYS A 183 52.58 -23.64 -6.35
N TYR A 184 53.43 -24.48 -6.94
CA TYR A 184 54.79 -24.71 -6.46
C TYR A 184 55.67 -23.52 -6.88
N LYS A 185 55.73 -22.48 -6.03
CA LYS A 185 56.98 -21.69 -5.96
C LYS A 185 57.95 -22.52 -5.13
N GLY A 186 59.11 -22.81 -5.71
CA GLY A 186 60.13 -23.70 -5.17
C GLY A 186 60.83 -23.20 -3.91
N ASP A 187 60.07 -23.00 -2.83
CA ASP A 187 60.62 -22.84 -1.49
C ASP A 187 60.27 -24.09 -0.68
N SER A 188 60.97 -25.18 -0.97
CA SER A 188 61.29 -26.14 0.07
C SER A 188 62.42 -25.52 0.90
N PRO A 189 62.23 -25.20 2.19
CA PRO A 189 63.36 -25.25 3.09
C PRO A 189 63.74 -26.72 3.14
N LEU A 190 64.89 -27.03 2.55
CA LEU A 190 65.65 -28.23 2.87
C LEU A 190 65.59 -28.39 4.39
N HIS A 191 64.89 -29.40 4.89
CA HIS A 191 65.15 -29.86 6.24
C HIS A 191 66.52 -30.53 6.16
N PRO A 192 67.57 -30.00 6.82
CA PRO A 192 68.87 -30.65 6.80
C PRO A 192 68.71 -32.01 7.47
N ASN A 193 69.36 -32.99 6.88
CA ASN A 193 69.66 -34.28 7.49
C ASN A 193 69.93 -34.12 8.99
N ILE A 194 69.13 -34.79 9.82
CA ILE A 194 69.62 -35.25 11.12
C ILE A 194 70.03 -36.70 10.90
N LEU A 195 71.27 -36.86 10.45
CA LEU A 195 72.06 -38.07 10.65
C LEU A 195 73.15 -37.72 11.67
N HIS A 196 73.36 -38.69 12.57
CA HIS A 196 74.29 -38.76 13.70
C HIS A 196 73.80 -38.07 14.98
N THR A 197 73.67 -38.77 16.12
CA THR A 197 74.39 -39.95 16.63
C THR A 197 73.48 -40.96 17.30
#